data_AF-A0A1Y6F717-F1
#
_entry.id   AF-A0A1Y6F717-F1
#
_cell.length_a   1.000
_cell.length_b   1.000
_cell.length_c   1.000
_cell.angle_alpha   90.00
_cell.angle_beta   90.00
_cell.angle_gamma   90.00
#
_symmetry.space_group_name_H-M   'P 1'
#
loop_
_entity.id
_entity.type
_entity.pdbx_description
1 polymer ?
#
loop_
_entity_poly.entity_id
_entity_poly.type
_entity_poly.pdbx_seq_one_letter_code
_entity_poly.pdbx_strand_id
1 'polypeptide(L)'
;MKQALISILVSVSCMTPVVSQELPVAVVDGLLIEEAWASTGPAGTEIFLVVNNTTTTGIGPIGIEVDGASSTRVLRSDGQEFVPSLPPHAELYMQPRGVRIEAIGLPVTASIPVTVSVGEASATVEARLLGPGQPPPDHHDYRHG
;
A
#
# COMPACT_ATOMS: atom_id res chain seq x y z
N MET A 1 -65.53 27.36 5.94
CA MET A 1 -64.80 26.08 6.07
C MET A 1 -63.57 26.18 5.16
N LYS A 2 -62.37 26.32 5.70
CA LYS A 2 -61.10 26.43 4.95
C LYS A 2 -60.32 25.13 5.15
N GLN A 3 -60.15 24.34 4.10
CA GLN A 3 -59.29 23.16 4.12
C GLN A 3 -57.85 23.61 3.83
N ALA A 4 -56.92 23.33 4.73
CA ALA A 4 -55.49 23.51 4.52
C ALA A 4 -54.89 22.20 4.03
N LEU A 5 -54.34 22.20 2.81
CA LEU A 5 -53.50 21.11 2.30
C LEU A 5 -52.12 21.20 2.96
N ILE A 6 -51.73 20.14 3.67
CA ILE A 6 -50.37 19.95 4.17
C ILE A 6 -49.61 19.15 3.10
N SER A 7 -48.65 19.81 2.44
CA SER A 7 -47.70 19.15 1.55
C SER A 7 -46.58 18.52 2.36
N ILE A 8 -46.48 17.18 2.32
CA ILE A 8 -45.38 16.43 2.93
C ILE A 8 -44.20 16.45 1.95
N LEU A 9 -43.11 17.12 2.34
CA LEU A 9 -41.84 17.10 1.64
C LEU A 9 -41.10 15.79 2.01
N VAL A 10 -41.02 14.84 1.09
CA VAL A 10 -40.22 13.61 1.29
C VAL A 10 -38.80 13.90 0.84
N SER A 11 -37.90 14.11 1.80
CA SER A 11 -36.48 14.22 1.55
C SER A 11 -35.90 12.82 1.30
N VAL A 12 -35.60 12.51 0.03
CA VAL A 12 -34.84 11.30 -0.33
C VAL A 12 -33.38 11.55 0.05
N SER A 13 -32.96 11.04 1.21
CA SER A 13 -31.55 10.99 1.59
C SER A 13 -30.83 9.99 0.69
N CYS A 14 -30.03 10.49 -0.24
CA CYS A 14 -29.10 9.69 -1.04
C CYS A 14 -28.03 9.14 -0.09
N MET A 15 -28.10 7.87 0.30
CA MET A 15 -26.97 7.21 0.93
C MET A 15 -25.90 7.04 -0.15
N THR A 16 -24.81 7.81 -0.07
CA THR A 16 -23.64 7.57 -0.91
C THR A 16 -23.06 6.21 -0.51
N PRO A 17 -22.88 5.25 -1.44
CA PRO A 17 -22.17 4.04 -1.12
C PRO A 17 -20.74 4.41 -0.69
N VAL A 18 -20.32 3.90 0.47
CA VAL A 18 -18.91 3.87 0.84
C VAL A 18 -18.25 2.93 -0.15
N VAL A 19 -17.55 3.50 -1.14
CA VAL A 19 -16.72 2.73 -2.06
C VAL A 19 -15.57 2.18 -1.21
N SER A 20 -15.61 0.88 -0.92
CA SER A 20 -14.41 0.16 -0.48
C SER A 20 -13.44 0.22 -1.66
N GLN A 21 -12.41 1.05 -1.57
CA GLN A 21 -11.35 1.04 -2.58
C GLN A 21 -10.49 -0.17 -2.27
N GLU A 22 -10.59 -1.21 -3.10
CA GLU A 22 -9.63 -2.32 -3.10
C GLU A 22 -8.22 -1.75 -3.22
N LEU A 23 -7.30 -2.24 -2.39
CA LEU A 23 -5.92 -1.79 -2.42
C LEU A 23 -5.23 -2.32 -3.68
N PRO A 24 -4.21 -1.60 -4.20
CA PRO A 24 -3.48 -2.05 -5.36
C PRO A 24 -2.76 -3.37 -5.12
N VAL A 25 -2.86 -4.27 -6.12
CA VAL A 25 -2.21 -5.58 -6.14
C VAL A 25 -1.38 -5.72 -7.41
N ALA A 26 -0.18 -6.28 -7.30
CA ALA A 26 0.69 -6.60 -8.44
C ALA A 26 1.34 -7.99 -8.27
N VAL A 27 1.72 -8.63 -9.39
CA VAL A 27 2.35 -9.95 -9.38
C VAL A 27 3.65 -9.91 -10.19
N VAL A 28 4.74 -10.43 -9.63
CA VAL A 28 6.05 -10.56 -10.29
C VAL A 28 6.72 -11.87 -9.89
N ASP A 29 6.94 -12.77 -10.85
CA ASP A 29 7.70 -14.01 -10.66
C ASP A 29 7.32 -14.82 -9.40
N GLY A 30 6.01 -14.95 -9.13
CA GLY A 30 5.50 -15.66 -7.96
C GLY A 30 5.43 -14.86 -6.66
N LEU A 31 5.90 -13.61 -6.65
CA LEU A 31 5.57 -12.63 -5.62
C LEU A 31 4.22 -11.98 -5.92
N LEU A 32 3.36 -11.94 -4.92
CA LEU A 32 2.16 -11.11 -4.85
C LEU A 32 2.49 -9.90 -3.98
N ILE A 33 2.23 -8.70 -4.48
CA ILE A 33 2.51 -7.43 -3.81
C ILE A 33 1.18 -6.77 -3.53
N GLU A 34 0.92 -6.46 -2.27
CA GLU A 34 -0.39 -6.02 -1.81
C GLU A 34 -0.25 -4.78 -0.93
N GLU A 35 -1.35 -4.03 -0.84
CA GLU A 35 -1.53 -3.01 0.20
C GLU A 35 -0.47 -1.91 0.20
N ALA A 36 -0.06 -1.44 -0.98
CA ALA A 36 0.92 -0.37 -1.06
C ALA A 36 0.31 0.96 -0.55
N TRP A 37 0.91 1.53 0.49
CA TRP A 37 0.54 2.85 1.00
C TRP A 37 1.77 3.60 1.52
N ALA A 38 1.63 4.92 1.65
CA ALA A 38 2.70 5.80 2.07
C ALA A 38 2.25 6.78 3.16
N SER A 39 3.20 7.20 3.98
CA SER A 39 3.05 8.29 4.94
C SER A 39 4.23 9.25 4.82
N THR A 40 3.95 10.55 4.89
CA THR A 40 5.00 11.57 4.95
C THR A 40 5.38 11.83 6.40
N GLY A 41 6.68 12.02 6.64
CA GLY A 41 7.26 12.36 7.93
C GLY A 41 8.39 13.37 7.81
N PRO A 42 8.96 13.85 8.94
CA PRO A 42 10.04 14.84 8.93
C PRO A 42 11.29 14.41 8.16
N ALA A 43 11.53 13.10 8.07
CA ALA A 43 12.70 12.52 7.40
C ALA A 43 12.48 12.22 5.91
N GLY A 44 11.26 12.34 5.39
CA GLY A 44 10.91 11.96 4.02
C GLY A 44 9.59 11.20 3.94
N THR A 45 9.41 10.43 2.87
CA THR A 45 8.23 9.58 2.67
C THR A 45 8.59 8.14 3.02
N GLU A 46 7.80 7.54 3.91
CA GLU A 46 7.87 6.11 4.24
C GLU A 46 6.78 5.38 3.48
N ILE A 47 7.13 4.25 2.88
CA ILE A 47 6.24 3.40 2.10
C ILE A 47 6.19 2.01 2.72
N PHE A 48 5.00 1.43 2.68
CA PHE A 48 4.61 0.20 3.34
C PHE A 48 3.82 -0.64 2.33
N LEU A 49 4.02 -1.94 2.37
CA LEU A 49 3.38 -2.92 1.49
C LEU A 49 3.56 -4.32 2.09
N VAL A 50 2.80 -5.28 1.57
CA VAL A 50 2.97 -6.70 1.87
C VAL A 50 3.54 -7.38 0.63
N VAL A 51 4.57 -8.22 0.82
CA VAL A 51 5.10 -9.10 -0.24
C VAL A 51 4.87 -10.54 0.18
N ASN A 52 4.17 -11.30 -0.64
CA ASN A 52 3.84 -12.70 -0.40
C ASN A 52 4.50 -13.59 -1.47
N ASN A 53 5.30 -14.55 -1.04
CA ASN A 53 5.87 -15.56 -1.92
C ASN A 53 4.89 -16.73 -2.06
N THR A 54 4.18 -16.79 -3.19
CA THR A 54 3.18 -17.83 -3.45
C THR A 54 3.79 -19.14 -3.97
N THR A 55 5.11 -19.19 -4.16
CA THR A 55 5.82 -20.34 -4.73
C THR A 55 6.28 -21.34 -3.67
N THR A 56 6.67 -22.53 -4.14
CA THR A 56 7.27 -23.60 -3.32
C THR A 56 8.79 -23.44 -3.15
N THR A 57 9.37 -22.36 -3.68
CA THR A 57 10.81 -22.06 -3.62
C THR A 57 11.07 -20.71 -2.97
N GLY A 58 12.28 -20.51 -2.43
CA GLY A 58 12.64 -19.19 -1.91
C GLY A 58 12.85 -18.17 -3.04
N ILE A 59 12.48 -16.92 -2.80
CA ILE A 59 12.64 -15.80 -3.74
C ILE A 59 13.55 -14.73 -3.13
N GLY A 60 14.56 -14.30 -3.87
CA GLY A 60 15.41 -13.17 -3.50
C GLY A 60 16.74 -13.15 -4.26
N PRO A 61 17.49 -12.03 -4.20
CA PRO A 61 17.15 -10.77 -3.53
C PRO A 61 15.99 -10.04 -4.22
N ILE A 62 15.14 -9.37 -3.43
CA ILE A 62 14.03 -8.57 -3.93
C ILE A 62 14.50 -7.11 -4.03
N GLY A 63 14.48 -6.56 -5.23
CA GLY A 63 14.73 -5.13 -5.48
C GLY A 63 13.48 -4.31 -5.25
N ILE A 64 13.65 -3.12 -4.67
CA ILE A 64 12.56 -2.16 -4.44
C ILE A 64 13.05 -0.77 -4.81
N GLU A 65 12.35 -0.14 -5.74
CA GLU A 65 12.61 1.22 -6.20
C GLU A 65 11.32 2.04 -6.14
N VAL A 66 11.45 3.31 -5.75
CA VAL A 66 10.34 4.26 -5.69
C VAL A 66 10.53 5.31 -6.76
N ASP A 67 9.61 5.35 -7.72
CA ASP A 67 9.71 6.22 -8.88
C ASP A 67 9.68 7.69 -8.45
N GLY A 68 10.66 8.46 -8.92
CA GLY A 68 10.80 9.87 -8.59
C GLY A 68 11.49 10.17 -7.26
N ALA A 69 11.86 9.15 -6.47
CA ALA A 69 12.76 9.33 -5.33
C ALA A 69 14.20 9.52 -5.83
N SER A 70 14.99 10.38 -5.16
CA SER A 70 16.43 10.50 -5.44
C SER A 70 17.24 9.36 -4.80
N SER A 71 16.68 8.72 -3.77
CA SER A 71 17.22 7.51 -3.15
C SER A 71 16.09 6.70 -2.54
N THR A 72 16.13 5.39 -2.72
CA THR A 72 15.24 4.41 -2.09
C THR A 72 16.07 3.49 -1.20
N ARG A 73 15.62 3.28 0.03
CA ARG A 73 16.26 2.35 0.97
C ARG A 73 15.21 1.49 1.66
N VAL A 74 15.48 0.20 1.79
CA VAL A 74 14.64 -0.68 2.63
C VAL A 74 15.33 -0.83 3.98
N LEU A 75 14.66 -0.44 5.05
CA LEU A 75 15.23 -0.34 6.40
C LEU A 75 14.49 -1.26 7.37
N ARG A 76 15.21 -1.90 8.29
CA ARG A 76 14.61 -2.56 9.45
C ARG A 76 14.24 -1.55 10.54
N SER A 77 13.65 -2.05 11.62
CA SER A 77 13.26 -1.28 12.79
C SER A 77 14.44 -0.65 13.53
N ASP A 78 15.64 -1.23 13.42
CA ASP A 78 16.89 -0.69 13.95
C ASP A 78 17.54 0.37 13.03
N GLY A 79 16.92 0.66 11.88
CA GLY A 79 17.40 1.62 10.89
C GLY A 79 18.51 1.10 9.97
N GLN A 80 18.91 -0.18 10.08
CA GLN A 80 19.88 -0.78 9.16
C GLN A 80 19.23 -1.12 7.82
N GLU A 81 19.99 -0.96 6.74
CA GLU A 81 19.58 -1.41 5.42
C GLU A 81 19.35 -2.92 5.38
N PHE A 82 18.35 -3.31 4.60
CA PHE A 82 17.87 -4.67 4.48
C PHE A 82 17.62 -4.98 3.01
N VAL A 83 18.16 -6.10 2.53
CA VAL A 83 17.80 -6.64 1.22
C VAL A 83 16.84 -7.81 1.44
N PRO A 84 15.56 -7.68 1.08
CA PRO A 84 14.59 -8.72 1.34
C PRO A 84 14.85 -10.01 0.56
N SER A 85 14.53 -11.13 1.20
CA SER A 85 14.34 -12.44 0.57
C SER A 85 13.25 -13.18 1.35
N LEU A 86 12.49 -14.02 0.66
CA LEU A 86 11.35 -14.72 1.21
C LEU A 86 11.52 -16.23 1.04
N PRO A 87 11.41 -17.04 2.12
CA PRO A 87 11.23 -18.47 2.02
C PRO A 87 9.96 -18.83 1.20
N PRO A 88 9.81 -20.10 0.79
CA PRO A 88 8.57 -20.60 0.21
C PRO A 88 7.37 -20.26 1.10
N HIS A 89 6.25 -19.83 0.50
CA HIS A 89 4.98 -19.57 1.21
C HIS A 89 5.10 -18.61 2.41
N ALA A 90 6.02 -17.64 2.33
CA ALA A 90 6.27 -16.67 3.38
C ALA A 90 5.86 -15.27 2.96
N GLU A 91 5.54 -14.46 3.96
CA GLU A 91 5.10 -13.07 3.80
C GLU A 91 6.06 -12.11 4.50
N LEU A 92 6.32 -10.98 3.86
CA LEU A 92 7.02 -9.85 4.44
C LEU A 92 6.04 -8.68 4.59
N TYR A 93 5.74 -8.37 5.84
CA TYR A 93 4.98 -7.19 6.22
C TYR A 93 5.91 -6.00 6.42
N MET A 94 5.85 -5.03 5.50
CA MET A 94 6.51 -3.74 5.68
C MET A 94 5.51 -2.79 6.32
N GLN A 95 5.73 -2.46 7.59
CA GLN A 95 4.79 -1.74 8.44
C GLN A 95 5.50 -0.75 9.36
N PRO A 96 4.80 0.27 9.90
CA PRO A 96 5.36 1.19 10.86
C PRO A 96 6.05 0.46 12.02
N ARG A 97 7.25 0.94 12.41
CA ARG A 97 8.11 0.33 13.45
C ARG A 97 8.70 -1.04 13.10
N GLY A 98 8.44 -1.57 11.91
CA GLY A 98 9.01 -2.81 11.38
C GLY A 98 9.99 -2.53 10.23
N VAL A 99 9.89 -3.35 9.18
CA VAL A 99 10.54 -3.07 7.90
C VAL A 99 9.77 -1.98 7.17
N ARG A 100 10.48 -1.05 6.51
CA ARG A 100 9.86 0.02 5.73
C ARG A 100 10.72 0.39 4.53
N ILE A 101 10.11 1.01 3.54
CA ILE A 101 10.80 1.63 2.42
C ILE A 101 10.89 3.13 2.72
N GLU A 102 12.09 3.70 2.67
CA GLU A 102 12.31 5.13 2.79
C GLU A 102 12.65 5.71 1.43
N ALA A 103 11.86 6.69 1.00
CA ALA A 103 12.01 7.40 -0.26
C ALA A 103 12.45 8.86 0.03
N ILE A 104 13.69 9.17 -0.31
CA ILE A 104 14.29 10.50 -0.11
C ILE A 104 14.09 11.34 -1.37
N GLY A 105 13.78 12.63 -1.21
CA GLY A 105 13.64 13.56 -2.33
C GLY A 105 12.40 13.34 -3.19
N LEU A 106 11.46 12.49 -2.75
CA LEU A 106 10.22 12.22 -3.45
C LEU A 106 9.27 13.43 -3.37
N PRO A 107 8.76 13.97 -4.50
CA PRO A 107 7.71 14.97 -4.46
C PRO A 107 6.42 14.38 -3.88
N VAL A 108 5.68 15.15 -3.08
CA VAL A 108 4.44 14.70 -2.47
C VAL A 108 3.34 14.59 -3.54
N THR A 109 3.00 13.36 -3.91
CA THR A 109 1.91 13.03 -4.85
C THR A 109 0.87 12.13 -4.19
N ALA A 110 -0.34 12.09 -4.74
CA ALA A 110 -1.43 11.25 -4.20
C ALA A 110 -1.19 9.75 -4.41
N SER A 111 -0.44 9.40 -5.46
CA SER A 111 -0.06 8.04 -5.85
C SER A 111 1.43 8.01 -6.12
N ILE A 112 2.11 7.01 -5.59
CA ILE A 112 3.57 6.86 -5.64
C ILE A 112 3.87 5.49 -6.25
N PRO A 113 4.39 5.42 -7.49
CA PRO A 113 4.72 4.13 -8.10
C PRO A 113 5.91 3.49 -7.38
N VAL A 114 5.75 2.22 -7.01
CA VAL A 114 6.77 1.39 -6.37
C VAL A 114 7.03 0.19 -7.27
N THR A 115 8.26 0.08 -7.76
CA THR A 115 8.68 -1.04 -8.58
C THR A 115 9.36 -2.09 -7.71
N VAL A 116 8.84 -3.32 -7.76
CA VAL A 116 9.40 -4.49 -7.09
C VAL A 116 9.98 -5.42 -8.14
N SER A 117 11.22 -5.87 -7.95
CA SER A 117 11.93 -6.71 -8.91
C SER A 117 12.55 -7.96 -8.29
N VAL A 118 12.63 -9.02 -9.10
CA VAL A 118 13.30 -10.28 -8.80
C VAL A 118 14.04 -10.71 -10.06
N GLY A 119 15.38 -10.73 -10.00
CA GLY A 119 16.19 -10.97 -11.20
C GLY A 119 15.91 -9.92 -12.28
N GLU A 120 15.46 -10.37 -13.46
CA GLU A 120 15.10 -9.50 -14.58
C GLU A 120 13.60 -9.13 -14.61
N ALA A 121 12.78 -9.78 -13.77
CA ALA A 121 11.35 -9.52 -13.70
C ALA A 121 11.05 -8.33 -12.77
N SER A 122 10.06 -7.52 -13.13
CA SER A 122 9.58 -6.42 -12.29
C SER A 122 8.07 -6.23 -12.43
N ALA A 123 7.44 -5.70 -11.38
CA ALA A 123 6.09 -5.16 -11.42
C ALA A 123 6.01 -3.87 -10.61
N THR A 124 5.11 -2.99 -11.02
CA THR A 124 4.88 -1.71 -10.35
C THR A 124 3.53 -1.75 -9.63
N VAL A 125 3.52 -1.31 -8.38
CA VAL A 125 2.32 -1.10 -7.57
C VAL A 125 2.22 0.36 -7.18
N GLU A 126 1.01 0.91 -7.16
CA GLU A 126 0.78 2.30 -6.77
C GLU A 126 0.59 2.41 -5.26
N ALA A 127 1.56 3.00 -4.55
CA ALA A 127 1.41 3.30 -3.14
C ALA A 127 0.51 4.53 -2.95
N ARG A 128 -0.62 4.35 -2.26
CA ARG A 128 -1.52 5.45 -1.91
C ARG A 128 -0.93 6.29 -0.77
N LEU A 129 -0.78 7.59 -0.98
CA LEU A 129 -0.42 8.50 0.10
C LEU A 129 -1.60 8.67 1.08
N LEU A 130 -1.39 8.35 2.35
CA LEU A 130 -2.37 8.57 3.40
C LEU A 130 -2.30 10.01 3.92
N GLY A 131 -3.46 10.60 4.11
CA GLY A 131 -3.58 11.91 4.76
C GLY A 131 -3.29 11.83 6.27
N PRO A 132 -3.01 12.97 6.93
CA PRO A 132 -2.78 13.00 8.37
C PRO A 132 -3.95 12.37 9.15
N GLY A 133 -3.64 11.40 10.01
CA GLY A 133 -4.63 10.72 10.86
C GLY A 133 -5.52 9.70 10.15
N GLN A 134 -5.33 9.45 8.85
CA GLN A 134 -5.98 8.32 8.19
C GLN A 134 -5.38 7.01 8.73
N PRO A 135 -6.20 6.01 9.07
CA PRO A 135 -5.69 4.72 9.50
C PRO A 135 -4.98 4.03 8.33
N PRO A 136 -3.92 3.25 8.61
CA PRO A 136 -3.39 2.30 7.65
C PRO A 136 -4.49 1.35 7.14
N PRO A 137 -4.35 0.80 5.93
CA PRO A 137 -5.26 -0.24 5.46
C PRO A 137 -5.18 -1.48 6.36
N ASP A 138 -6.31 -2.19 6.49
CA ASP A 138 -6.40 -3.43 7.28
C ASP A 138 -6.13 -4.63 6.37
N HIS A 139 -5.01 -5.30 6.62
CA HIS A 139 -4.57 -6.52 5.93
C HIS A 139 -5.54 -7.71 6.02
N HIS A 140 -6.46 -7.70 6.99
CA HIS A 140 -7.28 -8.87 7.31
C HIS A 140 -8.38 -9.21 6.28
N ASP A 141 -8.56 -8.42 5.22
CA ASP A 141 -9.65 -8.60 4.25
C ASP A 141 -9.33 -9.54 3.06
N TYR A 142 -8.07 -9.91 2.83
CA TYR A 142 -7.71 -10.87 1.78
C TYR A 142 -7.59 -12.29 2.34
N ARG A 143 -8.70 -13.03 2.31
CA ARG A 143 -8.65 -14.48 2.53
C ARG A 143 -7.74 -15.09 1.46
N HIS A 144 -6.61 -15.66 1.87
CA HIS A 144 -5.84 -16.60 1.05
C HIS A 144 -6.75 -17.78 0.70
N GLY A 145 -7.41 -17.68 -0.45
CA GLY A 145 -8.33 -18.68 -1.01
C GLY A 145 -7.60 -19.66 -1.90
#